data_AF-A0A7E6EH76-F1
#
_entry.id   AF-A0A7E6EH76-F1
#
_cell.length_a   1.000
_cell.length_b   1.000
_cell.length_c   1.000
_cell.angle_alpha   90.00
_cell.angle_beta   90.00
_cell.angle_gamma   90.00
#
_symmetry.space_group_name_H-M   'P 1'
#
loop_
_entity.id
_entity.type
_entity.pdbx_description
1 polymer ?
#
loop_
_entity_poly.entity_id
_entity_poly.type
_entity_poly.pdbx_seq_one_letter_code
_entity_poly.pdbx_strand_id
1 'polypeptide(L)'
;MLLLTRTIVTFKLNLLIPITKVDENFPPAQKPDAINKEKFHFRKDVQKESSELTQDIYSLMNLNEIMNGKDDFPGLIPLIHKYLDYIDYDFSKRPKIMQYLKYISDKAAGKIMTMAQWTRQFVTNHEEYKNDSFVSDRITYDFIMECEKIVNNEEGLPQPFIKC
;
A
#
# COMPACT_ATOMS: atom_id res chain seq x y z
N MET A 1 5.00 -6.73 -7.32
CA MET A 1 6.03 -6.03 -8.13
C MET A 1 6.05 -6.49 -9.59
N LEU A 2 6.09 -7.80 -9.89
CA LEU A 2 6.16 -8.33 -11.27
C LEU A 2 5.09 -7.81 -12.24
N LEU A 3 3.81 -7.81 -11.83
CA LEU A 3 2.72 -7.33 -12.70
C LEU A 3 2.89 -5.85 -13.03
N LEU A 4 3.18 -5.02 -12.03
CA LEU A 4 3.40 -3.59 -12.21
C LEU A 4 4.55 -3.30 -13.18
N THR A 5 5.70 -3.97 -13.02
CA THR A 5 6.84 -3.77 -13.93
C THR A 5 6.48 -4.14 -15.37
N ARG A 6 5.71 -5.22 -15.57
CA ARG A 6 5.24 -5.60 -16.90
C ARG A 6 4.23 -4.59 -17.47
N THR A 7 3.32 -4.09 -16.66
CA THR A 7 2.37 -3.03 -17.03
C THR A 7 3.11 -1.77 -17.48
N ILE A 8 4.13 -1.32 -16.72
CA ILE A 8 4.94 -0.13 -17.05
C ILE A 8 5.61 -0.30 -18.40
N VAL A 9 6.27 -1.44 -18.64
CA VAL A 9 6.97 -1.70 -19.91
C VAL A 9 5.99 -1.83 -21.08
N THR A 10 4.88 -2.55 -20.89
CA THR A 10 3.90 -2.82 -21.96
C THR A 10 3.19 -1.57 -22.42
N PHE A 11 2.77 -0.71 -21.48
CA PHE A 11 2.07 0.55 -21.79
C PHE A 11 3.01 1.75 -21.88
N LYS A 12 4.33 1.53 -21.84
CA LYS A 12 5.37 2.58 -21.86
C LYS A 12 5.06 3.72 -20.89
N LEU A 13 4.65 3.36 -19.67
CA LEU A 13 4.23 4.35 -18.67
C LEU A 13 5.42 5.20 -18.24
N ASN A 14 5.28 6.51 -18.31
CA ASN A 14 6.25 7.46 -17.77
C ASN A 14 5.88 7.75 -16.31
N LEU A 15 6.75 7.39 -15.37
CA LEU A 15 6.61 7.65 -13.94
C LEU A 15 7.71 8.59 -13.41
N LEU A 16 8.43 9.27 -14.30
CA LEU A 16 9.54 10.14 -13.92
C LEU A 16 9.03 11.39 -13.20
N ILE A 17 9.63 11.64 -12.03
CA ILE A 17 9.51 12.87 -11.25
C ILE A 17 10.92 13.35 -10.87
N PRO A 18 11.13 14.66 -10.65
CA PRO A 18 12.42 15.17 -10.20
C PRO A 18 12.88 14.50 -8.91
N ILE A 19 14.18 14.20 -8.79
CA ILE A 19 14.74 13.55 -7.59
C ILE A 19 14.45 14.35 -6.32
N THR A 20 14.43 15.69 -6.40
CA THR A 20 14.07 16.57 -5.29
C THR A 20 12.66 16.31 -4.75
N LYS A 21 11.70 15.92 -5.61
CA LYS A 21 10.34 15.55 -5.19
C LYS A 21 10.27 14.14 -4.63
N VAL A 22 11.16 13.26 -5.04
CA VAL A 22 11.35 11.96 -4.37
C VAL A 22 11.92 12.19 -2.97
N ASP A 23 12.88 13.09 -2.83
CA ASP A 23 13.49 13.44 -1.55
C ASP A 23 12.47 14.02 -0.56
N GLU A 24 11.60 14.91 -1.04
CA GLU A 24 10.46 15.45 -0.28
C GLU A 24 9.47 14.37 0.19
N ASN A 25 9.38 13.22 -0.49
CA ASN A 25 8.48 12.12 -0.12
C ASN A 25 9.02 11.25 1.03
N PHE A 26 10.34 11.21 1.27
CA PHE A 26 10.92 10.32 2.29
C PHE A 26 10.51 10.68 3.72
N PRO A 27 10.60 11.95 4.19
CA PRO A 27 10.21 12.28 5.56
C PRO A 27 8.74 11.97 5.87
N PRO A 28 7.75 12.34 5.01
CA PRO A 28 6.36 11.91 5.19
C PRO A 28 6.19 10.39 5.24
N ALA A 29 6.92 9.63 4.42
CA ALA A 29 6.80 8.17 4.37
C ALA A 29 7.17 7.47 5.68
N GLN A 30 8.04 8.08 6.49
CA GLN A 30 8.51 7.53 7.76
C GLN A 30 7.60 7.86 8.95
N LYS A 31 6.64 8.78 8.78
CA LYS A 31 5.75 9.17 9.88
C LYS A 31 4.82 8.03 10.29
N PRO A 32 4.40 7.97 11.56
CA PRO A 32 3.40 7.02 12.01
C PRO A 32 2.11 7.17 11.20
N ASP A 33 1.59 6.06 10.69
CA ASP A 33 0.35 6.01 9.91
C ASP A 33 0.39 6.82 8.59
N ALA A 34 1.58 6.94 7.98
CA ALA A 34 1.77 7.64 6.71
C ALA A 34 0.86 7.15 5.58
N ILE A 35 0.52 5.85 5.57
CA ILE A 35 -0.39 5.25 4.59
C ILE A 35 -1.76 5.93 4.53
N ASN A 36 -2.30 6.39 5.67
CA ASN A 36 -3.63 6.98 5.77
C ASN A 36 -3.60 8.51 5.81
N LYS A 37 -2.53 9.10 6.35
CA LYS A 37 -2.48 10.54 6.68
C LYS A 37 -1.65 11.37 5.71
N GLU A 38 -0.58 10.80 5.18
CA GLU A 38 0.40 11.55 4.41
C GLU A 38 0.10 11.47 2.93
N LYS A 39 0.67 12.41 2.18
CA LYS A 39 0.55 12.48 0.73
C LYS A 39 1.94 12.60 0.12
N PHE A 40 2.06 12.13 -1.12
CA PHE A 40 3.31 11.97 -1.83
C PHE A 40 3.21 12.63 -3.21
N HIS A 41 4.30 13.25 -3.64
CA HIS A 41 4.46 13.72 -5.01
C HIS A 41 4.45 12.51 -5.95
N PHE A 42 3.47 12.48 -6.84
CA PHE A 42 3.28 11.42 -7.82
C PHE A 42 2.84 11.98 -9.16
N ARG A 43 3.29 11.36 -10.26
CA ARG A 43 2.98 11.81 -11.62
C ARG A 43 1.52 11.52 -11.97
N LYS A 44 0.80 12.53 -12.46
CA LYS A 44 -0.60 12.41 -12.93
C LYS A 44 -0.65 11.81 -14.34
N ASP A 45 0.08 12.43 -15.26
CA ASP A 45 0.06 12.09 -16.68
C ASP A 45 1.06 10.98 -17.01
N VAL A 46 0.67 9.73 -16.77
CA VAL A 46 1.56 8.56 -16.96
C VAL A 46 1.58 8.02 -18.40
N GLN A 47 0.62 8.40 -19.24
CA GLN A 47 0.51 7.95 -20.65
C GLN A 47 0.95 8.99 -21.69
N LYS A 48 1.19 10.25 -21.29
CA LYS A 48 1.65 11.28 -22.22
C LYS A 48 3.17 11.18 -22.40
N GLU A 49 3.63 11.19 -23.65
CA GLU A 49 5.06 11.23 -24.00
C GLU A 49 5.72 12.60 -23.79
N SER A 50 5.07 13.52 -23.06
CA SER A 50 5.65 14.84 -22.80
C SER A 50 6.94 14.68 -21.99
N SER A 51 8.04 15.09 -22.62
CA SER A 51 9.41 15.01 -22.11
C SER A 51 9.76 16.15 -21.14
N GLU A 52 8.87 17.15 -21.02
CA GLU A 52 9.09 18.32 -20.18
C GLU A 52 8.66 18.06 -18.73
N LEU A 53 9.62 18.21 -17.80
CA LEU A 53 9.39 18.11 -16.36
C LEU A 53 8.82 19.44 -15.81
N THR A 54 7.63 19.85 -16.25
CA THR A 54 6.96 21.04 -15.70
C THR A 54 6.25 20.73 -14.37
N GLN A 55 5.95 21.74 -13.56
CA GLN A 55 5.27 21.56 -12.26
C GLN A 55 3.86 20.94 -12.37
N ASP A 56 3.24 20.97 -13.55
CA ASP A 56 1.86 20.52 -13.77
C ASP A 56 1.73 18.99 -13.93
N ILE A 57 2.83 18.28 -14.19
CA ILE A 57 2.79 16.84 -14.49
C ILE A 57 2.68 15.94 -13.25
N TYR A 58 2.99 16.46 -12.07
CA TYR A 58 2.93 15.72 -10.80
C TYR A 58 2.09 16.47 -9.77
N SER A 59 1.51 15.72 -8.84
CA SER A 59 0.68 16.27 -7.78
C SER A 59 0.81 15.49 -6.50
N LEU A 60 0.32 16.08 -5.42
CA LEU A 60 0.31 15.47 -4.11
C LEU A 60 -0.88 14.50 -3.99
N MET A 61 -0.61 13.22 -3.84
CA MET A 61 -1.61 12.15 -3.75
C MET A 61 -1.41 11.29 -2.50
N ASN A 62 -2.49 10.87 -1.84
CA ASN A 62 -2.38 9.83 -0.79
C ASN A 62 -2.20 8.44 -1.41
N LEU A 63 -1.89 7.43 -0.58
CA LEU A 63 -1.61 6.09 -1.10
C LEU A 63 -2.84 5.45 -1.77
N ASN A 64 -4.06 5.71 -1.25
CA ASN A 64 -5.30 5.24 -1.87
C ASN A 64 -5.44 5.79 -3.30
N GLU A 65 -5.20 7.08 -3.49
CA GLU A 65 -5.26 7.75 -4.79
C GLU A 65 -4.20 7.20 -5.76
N ILE A 66 -2.98 6.91 -5.28
CA ILE A 66 -1.92 6.33 -6.11
C ILE A 66 -2.27 4.89 -6.53
N MET A 67 -2.82 4.08 -5.63
CA MET A 67 -3.07 2.67 -5.90
C MET A 67 -4.39 2.46 -6.66
N ASN A 68 -5.46 3.11 -6.23
CA ASN A 68 -6.83 2.89 -6.71
C ASN A 68 -7.32 3.95 -7.70
N GLY A 69 -6.59 5.08 -7.81
CA GLY A 69 -6.88 6.16 -8.74
C GLY A 69 -7.51 7.38 -8.07
N LYS A 70 -7.55 8.46 -8.84
CA LYS A 70 -8.10 9.79 -8.55
C LYS A 70 -8.58 10.38 -9.88
N ASP A 71 -9.46 11.38 -9.85
CA ASP A 71 -10.02 12.09 -11.02
C ASP A 71 -9.19 11.99 -12.31
N ASP A 72 -7.98 12.57 -12.32
CA ASP A 72 -7.08 12.64 -13.49
C ASP A 72 -6.02 11.53 -13.57
N PHE A 73 -6.02 10.58 -12.63
CA PHE A 73 -5.02 9.50 -12.56
C PHE A 73 -5.69 8.14 -12.35
N PRO A 74 -5.56 7.19 -13.30
CA PRO A 74 -6.29 5.92 -13.24
C PRO A 74 -5.93 5.03 -12.06
N GLY A 75 -4.76 5.22 -11.42
CA GLY A 75 -4.28 4.33 -10.36
C GLY A 75 -3.47 3.14 -10.86
N LEU A 76 -2.53 2.68 -10.05
CA LEU A 76 -1.65 1.56 -10.41
C LEU A 76 -2.40 0.22 -10.53
N ILE A 77 -3.40 -0.03 -9.67
CA ILE A 77 -4.18 -1.27 -9.70
C ILE A 77 -5.08 -1.33 -10.95
N PRO A 78 -5.86 -0.29 -11.32
CA PRO A 78 -6.60 -0.28 -12.57
C PRO A 78 -5.72 -0.44 -13.82
N LEU A 79 -4.52 0.12 -13.83
CA LEU A 79 -3.54 -0.10 -14.91
C LEU A 79 -3.09 -1.56 -15.00
N ILE A 80 -2.91 -2.24 -13.86
CA ILE A 80 -2.60 -3.68 -13.83
C ILE A 80 -3.79 -4.50 -14.35
N HIS A 81 -5.03 -4.15 -14.00
CA HIS A 81 -6.21 -4.82 -14.56
C HIS A 81 -6.25 -4.70 -16.08
N LYS A 82 -6.05 -3.49 -16.61
CA LYS A 82 -5.96 -3.25 -18.07
C LYS A 82 -4.85 -4.08 -18.73
N TYR A 83 -3.71 -4.24 -18.06
CA TYR A 83 -2.63 -5.09 -18.55
C TYR A 83 -3.02 -6.58 -18.59
N LEU A 84 -3.70 -7.07 -17.56
CA LEU A 84 -4.18 -8.46 -17.52
C LEU A 84 -5.22 -8.73 -18.62
N ASP A 85 -6.09 -7.76 -18.90
CA ASP A 85 -7.04 -7.84 -20.02
C ASP A 85 -6.31 -7.79 -21.37
N TYR A 86 -5.28 -6.94 -21.50
CA TYR A 86 -4.50 -6.82 -22.73
C TYR A 86 -3.76 -8.11 -23.12
N ILE A 87 -3.22 -8.85 -22.14
CA ILE A 87 -2.51 -10.11 -22.40
C ILE A 87 -3.45 -11.34 -22.48
N ASP A 88 -4.77 -11.13 -22.41
CA ASP A 88 -5.78 -12.18 -22.32
C ASP A 88 -5.43 -13.21 -21.21
N TYR A 89 -5.17 -12.70 -20.00
CA TYR A 89 -4.70 -13.55 -18.91
C TYR A 89 -5.76 -14.59 -18.51
N ASP A 90 -5.31 -15.85 -18.43
CA ASP A 90 -6.11 -17.04 -18.10
C ASP A 90 -7.14 -16.79 -16.97
N PHE A 91 -8.42 -16.92 -17.34
CA PHE A 91 -9.56 -16.74 -16.44
C PHE A 91 -9.51 -17.67 -15.24
N SER A 92 -8.94 -18.87 -15.37
CA SER A 92 -8.82 -19.87 -14.29
C SER A 92 -7.96 -19.37 -13.14
N LYS A 93 -6.92 -18.59 -13.44
CA LYS A 93 -5.96 -18.07 -12.44
C LYS A 93 -6.30 -16.64 -12.01
N ARG A 94 -7.20 -15.98 -12.74
CA ARG A 94 -7.58 -14.59 -12.51
C ARG A 94 -8.15 -14.35 -11.11
N PRO A 95 -9.08 -15.16 -10.56
CA PRO A 95 -9.63 -14.92 -9.22
C PRO A 95 -8.57 -14.76 -8.12
N LYS A 96 -7.51 -15.58 -8.14
CA LYS A 96 -6.44 -15.52 -7.15
C LYS A 96 -5.64 -14.22 -7.24
N ILE A 97 -5.32 -13.75 -8.44
CA ILE A 97 -4.65 -12.45 -8.63
C ILE A 97 -5.56 -11.30 -8.20
N MET A 98 -6.85 -11.37 -8.52
CA MET A 98 -7.82 -10.35 -8.12
C MET A 98 -7.91 -10.25 -6.60
N GLN A 99 -7.84 -11.36 -5.86
CA GLN A 99 -7.80 -11.34 -4.39
C GLN A 99 -6.55 -10.61 -3.86
N TYR A 100 -5.36 -10.85 -4.43
CA TYR A 100 -4.15 -10.13 -4.03
C TYR A 100 -4.22 -8.63 -4.34
N LEU A 101 -4.71 -8.26 -5.54
CA LEU A 101 -4.88 -6.86 -5.90
C LEU A 101 -5.92 -6.18 -5.02
N LYS A 102 -7.02 -6.87 -4.69
CA LYS A 102 -8.04 -6.38 -3.76
C LYS A 102 -7.46 -6.15 -2.36
N TYR A 103 -6.65 -7.06 -1.85
CA TYR A 103 -5.98 -6.87 -0.56
C TYR A 103 -5.09 -5.62 -0.55
N ILE A 104 -4.29 -5.42 -1.60
CA ILE A 104 -3.44 -4.22 -1.72
C ILE A 104 -4.29 -2.95 -1.85
N SER A 105 -5.37 -2.99 -2.63
CA SER A 105 -6.35 -1.91 -2.77
C SER A 105 -6.96 -1.53 -1.43
N ASP A 106 -7.49 -2.50 -0.68
CA ASP A 106 -8.14 -2.26 0.60
C ASP A 106 -7.14 -1.79 1.67
N LYS A 107 -5.88 -2.25 1.60
CA LYS A 107 -4.80 -1.74 2.45
C LYS A 107 -4.46 -0.29 2.15
N ALA A 108 -4.32 0.06 0.87
CA ALA A 108 -4.09 1.45 0.45
C ALA A 108 -5.26 2.38 0.78
N ALA A 109 -6.49 1.85 0.73
CA ALA A 109 -7.71 2.54 1.15
C ALA A 109 -7.86 2.64 2.68
N GLY A 110 -6.93 2.07 3.46
CA GLY A 110 -6.95 2.12 4.91
C GLY A 110 -7.99 1.22 5.58
N LYS A 111 -8.66 0.32 4.84
CA LYS A 111 -9.61 -0.66 5.40
C LYS A 111 -8.90 -1.80 6.12
N ILE A 112 -7.70 -2.12 5.66
CA ILE A 112 -6.82 -3.12 6.27
C ILE A 112 -5.66 -2.39 6.93
N MET A 113 -5.42 -2.71 8.20
CA MET A 113 -4.30 -2.20 8.97
C MET A 113 -2.96 -2.68 8.41
N THR A 114 -1.94 -1.83 8.58
CA THR A 114 -0.55 -2.27 8.42
C THR A 114 -0.10 -3.07 9.64
N MET A 115 0.90 -3.92 9.48
CA MET A 115 1.57 -4.59 10.60
C MET A 115 2.01 -3.57 11.66
N ALA A 116 2.58 -2.44 11.25
CA ALA A 116 3.00 -1.40 12.18
C ALA A 116 1.84 -0.75 12.94
N GLN A 117 0.64 -0.64 12.36
CA GLN A 117 -0.54 -0.17 13.09
C GLN A 117 -1.02 -1.24 14.07
N TRP A 118 -1.09 -2.50 13.62
CA TRP A 118 -1.53 -3.62 14.44
C TRP A 118 -0.59 -3.85 15.63
N THR A 119 0.72 -3.89 15.41
CA THR A 119 1.71 -4.00 16.49
C THR A 119 1.58 -2.87 17.51
N ARG A 120 1.40 -1.62 17.05
CA ARG A 120 1.18 -0.50 17.99
C ARG A 120 -0.11 -0.70 18.79
N GLN A 121 -1.21 -1.06 18.14
CA GLN A 121 -2.48 -1.32 18.84
C GLN A 121 -2.37 -2.47 19.83
N PHE A 122 -1.71 -3.56 19.45
CA PHE A 122 -1.46 -4.70 20.33
C PHE A 122 -0.72 -4.26 21.59
N VAL A 123 0.41 -3.55 21.43
CA VAL A 123 1.21 -3.06 22.56
C VAL A 123 0.42 -2.07 23.41
N THR A 124 -0.24 -1.08 22.80
CA THR A 124 -0.95 -0.03 23.55
C THR A 124 -2.17 -0.55 24.32
N ASN A 125 -2.78 -1.64 23.85
CA ASN A 125 -3.93 -2.26 24.49
C ASN A 125 -3.57 -3.40 25.44
N HIS A 126 -2.28 -3.74 25.57
CA HIS A 126 -1.82 -4.80 26.44
C HIS A 126 -1.93 -4.40 27.92
N GLU A 127 -2.41 -5.29 28.79
CA GLU A 127 -2.70 -5.01 30.20
C GLU A 127 -1.47 -4.49 30.98
N GLU A 128 -0.28 -5.04 30.68
CA GLU A 128 0.97 -4.59 31.30
C GLU A 128 1.55 -3.29 30.74
N TYR A 129 1.00 -2.73 29.66
CA TYR A 129 1.55 -1.53 29.05
C TYR A 129 1.17 -0.27 29.85
N LYS A 130 2.18 0.46 30.32
CA LYS A 130 2.00 1.59 31.26
C LYS A 130 2.00 2.96 30.58
N ASN A 131 1.87 3.01 29.25
CA ASN A 131 2.01 4.24 28.45
C ASN A 131 3.36 4.94 28.62
N ASP A 132 4.40 4.18 28.97
CA ASP A 132 5.76 4.62 29.21
C ASP A 132 6.69 4.37 28.01
N SER A 133 6.14 3.95 26.88
CA SER A 133 6.90 3.53 25.68
C SER A 133 7.87 2.37 25.93
N PHE A 134 7.71 1.64 27.04
CA PHE A 134 8.49 0.46 27.36
C PHE A 134 7.72 -0.80 26.99
N VAL A 135 8.36 -1.70 26.24
CA VAL A 135 7.80 -3.00 25.86
C VAL A 135 8.48 -4.06 26.71
N SER A 136 7.76 -4.63 27.66
CA SER A 136 8.28 -5.69 28.55
C SER A 136 8.48 -7.02 27.80
N ASP A 137 9.27 -7.92 28.39
CA ASP A 137 9.44 -9.28 27.87
C ASP A 137 8.11 -10.02 27.80
N ARG A 138 7.18 -9.73 28.72
CA ARG A 138 5.84 -10.31 28.72
C ARG A 138 5.01 -9.83 27.53
N ILE A 139 4.96 -8.52 27.29
CA ILE A 139 4.27 -7.95 26.10
C ILE A 139 4.88 -8.54 24.82
N THR A 140 6.20 -8.68 24.78
CA THR A 140 6.92 -9.25 23.63
C THR A 140 6.56 -10.72 23.42
N TYR A 141 6.55 -11.52 24.49
CA TYR A 141 6.16 -12.93 24.42
C TYR A 141 4.73 -13.08 23.90
N ASP A 142 3.78 -12.34 24.47
CA ASP A 142 2.36 -12.41 24.07
C ASP A 142 2.18 -11.96 22.60
N PHE A 143 2.94 -10.94 22.15
CA PHE A 143 2.95 -10.52 20.74
C PHE A 143 3.44 -11.62 19.79
N ILE A 144 4.50 -12.34 20.16
CA ILE A 144 5.05 -13.44 19.35
C ILE A 144 4.07 -14.62 19.33
N MET A 145 3.42 -14.94 20.45
CA MET A 145 2.38 -15.96 20.50
C MET A 145 1.21 -15.61 19.56
N GLU A 146 0.77 -14.35 19.51
CA GLU A 146 -0.26 -13.96 18.54
C GLU A 146 0.23 -14.02 17.08
N CYS A 147 1.48 -13.67 16.82
CA CYS A 147 2.07 -13.87 15.49
C CYS A 147 2.04 -15.35 15.09
N GLU A 148 2.33 -16.28 16.02
CA GLU A 148 2.30 -17.72 15.76
C GLU A 148 0.88 -18.21 15.40
N LYS A 149 -0.15 -17.79 16.15
CA LYS A 149 -1.55 -18.14 15.83
C LYS A 149 -1.96 -17.68 14.44
N ILE A 150 -1.54 -16.48 14.03
CA ILE A 150 -1.81 -15.95 12.68
C ILE A 150 -1.15 -16.81 11.60
N VAL A 151 0.11 -17.22 11.82
CA VAL A 151 0.85 -18.07 10.88
C VAL A 151 0.21 -19.45 10.76
N ASN A 152 -0.24 -20.02 11.87
CA ASN A 152 -0.92 -21.32 11.92
C ASN A 152 -2.38 -21.25 11.45
N ASN A 153 -2.88 -20.05 11.14
CA ASN A 153 -4.24 -19.78 10.63
C ASN A 153 -5.35 -20.23 11.60
N GLU A 154 -5.11 -20.14 12.90
CA GLU A 154 -6.04 -20.57 13.95
C GLU A 154 -7.28 -19.66 14.04
N GLU A 155 -7.16 -18.38 13.64
CA GLU A 155 -8.24 -17.38 13.73
C GLU A 155 -8.85 -16.97 12.38
N GLY A 156 -8.37 -17.53 11.27
CA GLY A 156 -8.80 -17.15 9.93
C GLY A 156 -8.26 -15.78 9.47
N LEU A 157 -7.29 -15.79 8.56
CA LEU A 157 -6.82 -14.60 7.85
C LEU A 157 -7.98 -13.90 7.11
N PRO A 158 -8.18 -12.56 7.17
CA PRO A 158 -7.37 -11.49 7.74
C PRO A 158 -8.10 -10.71 8.86
N GLN A 159 -8.93 -11.35 9.68
CA GLN A 159 -9.70 -10.66 10.73
C GLN A 159 -8.87 -9.74 11.66
N PRO A 160 -7.63 -10.08 12.08
CA PRO A 160 -6.87 -9.25 13.02
C PRO A 160 -6.48 -7.88 12.46
N PHE A 161 -6.50 -7.73 11.12
CA PHE A 161 -6.08 -6.52 10.44
C PHE A 161 -7.25 -5.71 9.88
N ILE A 162 -8.47 -6.21 9.95
CA ILE A 162 -9.64 -5.45 9.50
C ILE A 162 -9.92 -4.39 10.56
N LYS A 163 -9.94 -3.11 10.15
CA LYS A 163 -10.38 -2.05 11.06
C LYS A 163 -11.88 -2.24 11.33
N CYS A 164 -12.26 -2.44 12.59
CA CYS A 164 -13.64 -2.36 13.05
C CYS A 164 -14.21 -0.95 12.86
#